data_AF-A0A965YUC8-F1
#
_entry.id   AF-A0A965YUC8-F1
#
_cell.length_a   1.000
_cell.length_b   1.000
_cell.length_c   1.000
_cell.angle_alpha   90.00
_cell.angle_beta   90.00
_cell.angle_gamma   90.00
#
_symmetry.space_group_name_H-M   'P 1'
#
loop_
_entity.id
_entity.type
_entity.pdbx_description
1 polymer ?
#
loop_
_entity_poly.entity_id
_entity_poly.type
_entity_poly.pdbx_seq_one_letter_code
_entity_poly.pdbx_strand_id
1 'polypeptide(L)'
;MKKGFTMIELIFVIVILGILAAVAIPRLTATRDDAQIARAATDLATAVNDFSAYYTAKGSLGILNEMTNVTTFSDTGADMNDTNTEVKFPDADGCIIIQPTSTVTNGAANGIKISYEKATASIVCKGIAAASSKLMGLTLTDGVADTDGNKTYNFGGSGVKW
;
A
#
# COMPACT_ATOMS: atom_id res chain seq x y z
N MET A 1 18.35 -56.88 -13.19
CA MET A 1 19.43 -55.92 -12.84
C MET A 1 18.91 -54.51 -13.07
N LYS A 2 18.70 -53.71 -12.02
CA LYS A 2 18.29 -52.31 -12.18
C LYS A 2 19.52 -51.53 -12.65
N LYS A 3 19.46 -50.92 -13.84
CA LYS A 3 20.47 -49.94 -14.27
C LYS A 3 20.37 -48.74 -13.32
N GLY A 4 21.38 -48.57 -12.47
CA GLY A 4 21.51 -47.37 -11.65
C GLY A 4 21.90 -46.19 -12.54
N PHE A 5 21.38 -45.00 -12.20
CA PHE A 5 21.81 -43.75 -12.82
C PHE A 5 23.32 -43.60 -12.67
N THR A 6 23.99 -43.14 -13.73
CA THR A 6 25.43 -42.92 -13.67
C THR A 6 25.72 -41.67 -12.83
N MET A 7 26.83 -41.66 -12.07
CA MET A 7 27.24 -40.44 -11.35
C MET A 7 27.42 -39.26 -12.32
N ILE A 8 27.88 -39.52 -13.54
CA ILE A 8 28.12 -38.49 -14.56
C ILE A 8 26.82 -37.85 -15.08
N GLU A 9 25.72 -38.59 -15.18
CA GLU A 9 24.42 -38.00 -15.50
C GLU A 9 23.93 -37.07 -14.40
N LEU A 10 24.09 -37.47 -13.14
CA LEU A 10 23.60 -36.68 -12.01
C LEU A 10 24.38 -35.37 -11.86
N ILE A 11 25.70 -35.38 -12.09
CA ILE A 11 26.50 -34.14 -12.07
C ILE A 11 26.12 -33.19 -13.21
N PHE A 12 25.82 -33.70 -14.40
CA PHE A 12 25.47 -32.84 -15.53
C PHE A 12 24.13 -32.14 -15.31
N VAL A 13 23.16 -32.85 -14.71
CA VAL A 13 21.85 -32.29 -14.35
C VAL A 13 21.98 -31.15 -13.35
N ILE A 14 22.74 -31.32 -12.27
CA ILE A 14 22.91 -30.25 -11.26
C ILE A 14 23.68 -29.05 -11.82
N VAL A 15 24.62 -29.25 -12.74
CA VAL A 15 25.34 -28.17 -13.40
C VAL A 15 24.40 -27.34 -14.27
N ILE A 16 23.56 -27.98 -15.08
CA ILE A 16 22.57 -27.27 -15.90
C ILE A 16 21.56 -26.52 -15.01
N LEU A 17 21.03 -27.19 -13.98
CA LEU A 17 20.09 -26.54 -13.03
C LEU A 17 20.75 -25.36 -12.32
N GLY A 18 22.04 -25.44 -11.97
CA GLY A 18 22.81 -24.35 -11.37
C GLY A 18 22.89 -23.12 -12.28
N ILE A 19 23.20 -23.32 -13.57
CA ILE A 19 23.29 -22.21 -14.55
C ILE A 19 21.92 -21.56 -14.76
N LEU A 20 20.86 -22.37 -14.92
CA LEU A 20 19.50 -21.86 -15.09
C LEU A 20 19.03 -21.09 -13.86
N ALA A 21 19.30 -21.60 -12.65
CA ALA A 21 18.93 -20.94 -11.40
C ALA A 21 19.65 -19.60 -11.22
N ALA A 22 20.93 -19.51 -11.57
CA ALA A 22 21.71 -18.27 -11.43
C ALA A 22 21.13 -17.09 -12.22
N VAL A 23 20.56 -17.35 -13.41
CA VAL A 23 19.92 -16.32 -14.25
C VAL A 23 18.46 -16.10 -13.87
N ALA A 24 17.74 -17.16 -13.48
CA ALA A 24 16.31 -17.09 -13.19
C ALA A 24 15.98 -16.41 -11.85
N ILE A 25 16.75 -16.68 -10.79
CA ILE A 25 16.49 -16.15 -9.44
C ILE A 25 16.43 -14.61 -9.41
N PRO A 26 17.43 -13.85 -9.91
CA PRO A 26 17.39 -12.39 -9.81
C PRO A 26 16.21 -11.78 -10.57
N ARG A 27 15.84 -12.34 -11.73
CA ARG A 27 14.68 -11.90 -12.50
C ARG A 27 13.36 -12.19 -11.79
N LEU A 28 13.25 -13.36 -11.18
CA LEU A 28 12.06 -13.76 -10.44
C LEU A 28 11.87 -12.87 -9.20
N THR A 29 12.94 -12.54 -8.47
CA THR A 29 12.84 -11.63 -7.31
C THR A 29 12.36 -10.25 -7.73
N ALA A 30 12.96 -9.63 -8.75
CA ALA A 30 12.51 -8.33 -9.23
C ALA A 30 11.05 -8.33 -9.71
N THR A 31 10.62 -9.40 -10.40
CA THR A 31 9.23 -9.52 -10.87
C THR A 31 8.24 -9.68 -9.69
N ARG A 32 8.67 -10.35 -8.61
CA ARG A 32 7.85 -10.49 -7.39
C ARG A 32 7.71 -9.14 -6.69
N ASP A 33 8.78 -8.36 -6.60
CA ASP A 33 8.76 -7.04 -5.99
C ASP A 33 7.86 -6.08 -6.80
N ASP A 34 7.98 -6.08 -8.13
CA ASP A 34 7.11 -5.29 -9.02
C ASP A 34 5.64 -5.68 -8.90
N ALA A 35 5.34 -6.98 -8.80
CA ALA A 35 3.97 -7.47 -8.59
C ALA A 35 3.41 -7.05 -7.23
N GLN A 36 4.23 -7.06 -6.18
CA GLN A 36 3.84 -6.57 -4.85
C GLN A 36 3.55 -5.07 -4.88
N ILE A 37 4.41 -4.29 -5.54
CA ILE A 37 4.23 -2.84 -5.70
C ILE A 37 2.91 -2.53 -6.40
N ALA A 38 2.64 -3.17 -7.53
CA ALA A 38 1.42 -2.94 -8.31
C ALA A 38 0.14 -3.31 -7.53
N ARG A 39 0.20 -4.43 -6.81
CA ARG A 39 -0.92 -4.91 -5.99
C ARG A 39 -1.21 -3.96 -4.83
N ALA A 40 -0.19 -3.63 -4.04
CA ALA A 40 -0.31 -2.71 -2.91
C ALA A 40 -0.77 -1.32 -3.34
N ALA A 41 -0.30 -0.80 -4.49
CA ALA A 41 -0.76 0.47 -5.02
C ALA A 41 -2.24 0.46 -5.43
N THR A 42 -2.73 -0.67 -5.97
CA THR A 42 -4.15 -0.85 -6.35
C THR A 42 -5.03 -1.00 -5.12
N ASP A 43 -4.59 -1.78 -4.13
CA ASP A 43 -5.28 -1.97 -2.86
C ASP A 43 -5.37 -0.65 -2.09
N LEU A 44 -4.28 0.15 -2.08
CA LEU A 44 -4.26 1.47 -1.46
C LEU A 44 -5.21 2.44 -2.15
N ALA A 45 -5.24 2.47 -3.49
CA ALA A 45 -6.17 3.30 -4.24
C ALA A 45 -7.64 2.90 -3.96
N THR A 46 -7.91 1.61 -3.85
CA THR A 46 -9.24 1.08 -3.50
C THR A 46 -9.63 1.52 -2.10
N ALA A 47 -8.74 1.38 -1.11
CA ALA A 47 -9.01 1.82 0.27
C ALA A 47 -9.30 3.32 0.36
N VAL A 48 -8.52 4.17 -0.33
CA VAL A 48 -8.77 5.62 -0.34
C VAL A 48 -10.12 5.95 -0.98
N ASN A 49 -10.48 5.28 -2.07
CA ASN A 49 -11.78 5.46 -2.71
C ASN A 49 -12.92 5.03 -1.77
N ASP A 50 -12.78 3.89 -1.09
CA ASP A 50 -13.72 3.39 -0.10
C ASP A 50 -13.91 4.40 1.05
N PHE A 51 -12.83 4.97 1.59
CA PHE A 51 -12.91 6.01 2.63
C PHE A 51 -13.64 7.26 2.13
N SER A 52 -13.35 7.70 0.90
CA SER A 52 -14.02 8.86 0.30
C SER A 52 -15.52 8.62 0.08
N ALA A 53 -15.89 7.42 -0.37
CA ALA A 53 -17.26 7.01 -0.61
C ALA A 53 -18.03 6.88 0.71
N TYR A 54 -17.40 6.28 1.72
CA TYR A 54 -17.96 6.16 3.05
C TYR A 54 -18.21 7.52 3.69
N TYR A 55 -17.22 8.41 3.65
CA TYR A 55 -17.34 9.78 4.15
C TYR A 55 -18.46 10.55 3.44
N THR A 56 -18.60 10.39 2.13
CA THR A 56 -19.69 11.01 1.36
C THR A 56 -21.06 10.48 1.77
N ALA A 57 -21.18 9.18 2.08
CA ALA A 57 -22.44 8.55 2.46
C ALA A 57 -22.84 8.81 3.93
N LYS A 58 -21.87 8.95 4.83
CA LYS A 58 -22.11 9.02 6.28
C LYS A 58 -21.77 10.38 6.91
N GLY A 59 -21.04 11.24 6.20
CA GLY A 59 -20.59 12.54 6.69
C GLY A 59 -19.48 12.48 7.76
N SER A 60 -18.99 11.28 8.07
CA SER A 60 -17.90 11.03 9.02
C SER A 60 -17.15 9.76 8.59
N LEU A 61 -15.91 9.62 9.04
CA LEU A 61 -15.23 8.33 8.99
C LEU A 61 -15.80 7.40 10.08
N GLY A 62 -15.34 6.15 10.11
CA GLY A 62 -15.85 5.14 11.02
C GLY A 62 -14.78 4.12 11.39
N ILE A 63 -15.20 2.96 11.87
CA ILE A 63 -14.29 1.85 12.13
C ILE A 63 -13.80 1.31 10.78
N LEU A 64 -12.51 1.02 10.69
CA LEU A 64 -11.87 0.62 9.43
C LEU A 64 -12.60 -0.52 8.69
N ASN A 65 -13.01 -1.57 9.41
CA ASN A 65 -13.74 -2.72 8.85
C ASN A 65 -15.12 -2.38 8.27
N GLU A 66 -15.73 -1.27 8.69
CA GLU A 66 -17.04 -0.84 8.16
C GLU A 66 -16.91 -0.04 6.86
N MET A 67 -15.71 0.48 6.58
CA MET A 67 -15.48 1.38 5.46
C MET A 67 -14.86 0.70 4.26
N THR A 68 -13.95 -0.25 4.47
CA THR A 68 -13.21 -0.91 3.38
C THR A 68 -13.07 -2.40 3.62
N ASN A 69 -13.15 -3.17 2.53
CA ASN A 69 -12.93 -4.62 2.55
C ASN A 69 -11.54 -5.02 2.01
N VAL A 70 -10.60 -4.08 1.96
CA VAL A 70 -9.20 -4.42 1.66
C VAL A 70 -8.67 -5.23 2.85
N THR A 71 -8.62 -6.56 2.66
CA THR A 71 -8.58 -7.61 3.70
C THR A 71 -7.28 -7.71 4.49
N THR A 72 -6.45 -6.68 4.45
CA THR A 72 -5.05 -6.83 4.82
C THR A 72 -4.66 -5.87 5.95
N PHE A 73 -5.44 -4.84 6.27
CA PHE A 73 -5.06 -3.88 7.31
C PHE A 73 -4.76 -4.53 8.65
N SER A 74 -3.63 -4.16 9.27
CA SER A 74 -3.16 -4.79 10.51
C SER A 74 -4.04 -4.49 11.73
N ASP A 75 -4.86 -3.43 11.65
CA ASP A 75 -5.79 -3.05 12.71
C ASP A 75 -7.18 -2.77 12.13
N THR A 76 -7.98 -3.82 11.99
CA THR A 76 -9.36 -3.72 11.49
C THR A 76 -10.32 -3.04 12.47
N GLY A 77 -9.92 -2.86 13.73
CA GLY A 77 -10.71 -2.20 14.79
C GLY A 77 -10.43 -0.71 14.94
N ALA A 78 -9.50 -0.16 14.15
CA ALA A 78 -9.10 1.23 14.19
C ALA A 78 -10.27 2.19 13.92
N ASP A 79 -10.48 3.15 14.83
CA ASP A 79 -11.43 4.24 14.65
C ASP A 79 -10.79 5.36 13.83
N MET A 80 -11.21 5.50 12.57
CA MET A 80 -10.69 6.52 11.67
C MET A 80 -11.32 7.91 11.89
N ASN A 81 -12.11 8.09 12.96
CA ASN A 81 -12.47 9.42 13.44
C ASN A 81 -11.40 10.03 14.35
N ASP A 82 -10.58 9.21 15.02
CA ASP A 82 -9.52 9.69 15.90
C ASP A 82 -8.26 10.00 15.09
N THR A 83 -7.87 11.28 15.05
CA THR A 83 -6.65 11.76 14.36
C THR A 83 -5.35 11.16 14.88
N ASN A 84 -5.35 10.50 16.04
CA ASN A 84 -4.19 9.78 16.58
C ASN A 84 -4.10 8.33 16.07
N THR A 85 -5.13 7.84 15.39
CA THR A 85 -5.16 6.48 14.86
C THR A 85 -4.19 6.36 13.69
N GLU A 86 -3.19 5.50 13.82
CA GLU A 86 -2.29 5.14 12.73
C GLU A 86 -2.58 3.71 12.27
N VAL A 87 -3.01 3.57 11.02
CA VAL A 87 -3.20 2.24 10.41
C VAL A 87 -2.08 1.98 9.45
N LYS A 88 -1.31 0.92 9.74
CA LYS A 88 -0.26 0.46 8.84
C LYS A 88 -0.88 -0.25 7.65
N PHE A 89 -0.48 0.18 6.46
CA PHE A 89 -0.78 -0.56 5.26
C PHE A 89 -0.01 -1.88 5.31
N PRO A 90 -0.67 -2.98 4.95
CA PRO A 90 -0.11 -4.32 4.97
C PRO A 90 0.68 -4.58 3.69
N ASP A 91 1.77 -3.85 3.53
CA ASP A 91 2.83 -4.24 2.62
C ASP A 91 3.83 -5.17 3.34
N ALA A 92 4.72 -5.81 2.58
CA ALA A 92 5.69 -6.75 3.13
C ALA A 92 6.65 -6.12 4.16
N ASP A 93 6.78 -4.79 4.14
CA ASP A 93 7.69 -4.00 4.97
C ASP A 93 6.93 -3.10 5.98
N GLY A 94 5.59 -3.09 5.97
CA GLY A 94 4.69 -2.31 6.83
C GLY A 94 4.94 -0.79 6.83
N CYS A 95 5.42 -0.23 5.70
CA CYS A 95 6.03 1.10 5.67
C CYS A 95 5.09 2.25 5.33
N ILE A 96 3.89 1.96 4.84
CA ILE A 96 2.87 2.97 4.55
C ILE A 96 1.97 3.13 5.78
N ILE A 97 1.73 4.36 6.18
CA ILE A 97 0.87 4.67 7.32
C ILE A 97 -0.29 5.55 6.83
N ILE A 98 -1.50 5.13 7.17
CA ILE A 98 -2.74 5.85 6.91
C ILE A 98 -3.21 6.44 8.23
N GLN A 99 -3.39 7.75 8.27
CA GLN A 99 -3.87 8.48 9.45
C GLN A 99 -5.02 9.39 9.06
N PRO A 100 -6.11 9.43 9.81
CA PRO A 100 -7.14 10.42 9.57
C PRO A 100 -6.63 11.82 9.95
N THR A 101 -7.11 12.85 9.25
CA THR A 101 -6.77 14.25 9.52
C THR A 101 -8.01 15.12 9.57
N SER A 102 -8.00 16.04 10.52
CA SER A 102 -8.94 17.16 10.57
C SER A 102 -8.29 18.37 9.93
N THR A 103 -8.68 18.70 8.70
CA THR A 103 -8.27 19.96 8.03
C THR A 103 -9.21 21.14 8.32
N VAL A 104 -10.23 20.95 9.17
CA VAL A 104 -11.05 22.04 9.70
C VAL A 104 -11.40 21.82 11.17
N THR A 105 -11.36 22.91 11.92
CA THR A 105 -11.63 23.05 13.35
C THR A 105 -13.05 22.60 13.70
N ASN A 106 -13.27 21.32 14.03
CA ASN A 106 -14.48 20.81 14.73
C ASN A 106 -14.36 19.31 15.06
N GLY A 107 -13.22 18.83 15.56
CA GLY A 107 -13.11 17.53 16.24
C GLY A 107 -13.41 16.25 15.45
N ALA A 108 -13.81 16.32 14.18
CA ALA A 108 -14.04 15.17 13.30
C ALA A 108 -13.00 15.14 12.17
N ALA A 109 -12.54 13.95 11.80
CA ALA A 109 -11.64 13.76 10.69
C ALA A 109 -12.37 13.93 9.35
N ASN A 110 -11.86 14.80 8.49
CA ASN A 110 -12.44 15.12 7.18
C ASN A 110 -11.52 14.70 6.03
N GLY A 111 -10.55 13.84 6.31
CA GLY A 111 -9.53 13.47 5.36
C GLY A 111 -8.63 12.39 5.92
N ILE A 112 -7.74 11.88 5.06
CA ILE A 112 -6.74 10.89 5.38
C ILE A 112 -5.38 11.36 4.88
N LYS A 113 -4.38 11.34 5.75
CA LYS A 113 -2.96 11.47 5.44
C LYS A 113 -2.39 10.10 5.15
N ILE A 114 -1.63 10.02 4.08
CA ILE A 114 -0.80 8.88 3.74
C ILE A 114 0.65 9.32 3.92
N SER A 115 1.30 8.70 4.90
CA SER A 115 2.68 8.93 5.28
C SER A 115 3.52 7.69 4.96
N TYR A 116 4.83 7.90 4.79
CA TYR A 116 5.79 6.82 4.56
C TYR A 116 6.83 6.81 5.67
N GLU A 117 7.05 5.66 6.30
CA GLU A 117 8.07 5.51 7.32
C GLU A 117 9.47 5.53 6.68
N LYS A 118 10.12 6.70 6.72
CA LYS A 118 11.42 6.98 6.07
C LYS A 118 12.57 6.08 6.55
N ALA A 119 12.47 5.52 7.75
CA ALA A 119 13.51 4.70 8.37
C ALA A 119 13.65 3.29 7.77
N THR A 120 12.60 2.79 7.09
CA THR A 120 12.50 1.42 6.56
C THR A 120 12.25 1.44 5.05
N ALA A 121 12.85 2.39 4.32
CA ALA A 121 12.54 2.62 2.90
C ALA A 121 13.18 1.57 1.98
N SER A 122 12.68 0.34 2.08
CA SER A 122 12.85 -0.76 1.12
C SER A 122 12.48 -0.31 -0.29
N ILE A 123 13.04 -0.99 -1.30
CA ILE A 123 12.76 -0.71 -2.71
C ILE A 123 11.25 -0.81 -2.99
N VAL A 124 10.57 -1.73 -2.32
CA VAL A 124 9.12 -1.94 -2.41
C VAL A 124 8.37 -0.70 -1.93
N CYS A 125 8.71 -0.14 -0.76
CA CYS A 125 8.08 1.07 -0.21
C CYS A 125 8.16 2.28 -1.13
N LYS A 126 9.36 2.51 -1.70
CA LYS A 126 9.56 3.61 -2.67
C LYS A 126 8.80 3.35 -3.96
N GLY A 127 8.73 2.10 -4.40
CA GLY A 127 7.96 1.67 -5.56
C GLY A 127 6.47 1.92 -5.38
N ILE A 128 5.91 1.57 -4.23
CA ILE A 128 4.47 1.78 -3.93
C ILE A 128 4.15 3.28 -3.89
N ALA A 129 5.00 4.09 -3.23
CA ALA A 129 4.83 5.54 -3.19
C ALA A 129 4.79 6.18 -4.59
N ALA A 130 5.65 5.71 -5.49
CA ALA A 130 5.68 6.16 -6.87
C ALA A 130 4.46 5.66 -7.67
N ALA A 131 4.10 4.39 -7.53
CA ALA A 131 2.99 3.76 -8.26
C ALA A 131 1.62 4.33 -7.85
N SER A 132 1.38 4.53 -6.55
CA SER A 132 0.11 5.07 -6.03
C SER A 132 -0.19 6.46 -6.61
N SER A 133 0.83 7.31 -6.73
CA SER A 133 0.69 8.65 -7.34
C SER A 133 0.26 8.62 -8.82
N LYS A 134 0.52 7.52 -9.53
CA LYS A 134 0.19 7.37 -10.96
C LYS A 134 -1.17 6.68 -11.18
N LEU A 135 -1.52 5.73 -10.32
CA LEU A 135 -2.78 4.97 -10.39
C LEU A 135 -4.00 5.80 -10.00
N MET A 136 -3.85 6.75 -9.09
CA MET A 136 -5.00 7.47 -8.53
C MET A 136 -5.54 8.59 -9.43
N GLY A 137 -4.92 8.89 -10.58
CA GLY A 137 -5.43 9.83 -11.61
C GLY A 137 -5.70 11.27 -11.15
N LEU A 138 -5.47 11.57 -9.87
CA LEU A 138 -5.69 12.84 -9.24
C LEU A 138 -4.44 13.70 -9.45
N THR A 139 -4.56 14.77 -10.22
CA THR A 139 -3.68 15.92 -10.00
C THR A 139 -3.84 16.32 -8.54
N LEU A 140 -2.78 16.11 -7.78
CA LEU A 140 -2.65 16.39 -6.36
C LEU A 140 -2.76 17.91 -6.16
N THR A 141 -3.97 18.43 -6.05
CA THR A 141 -4.19 19.87 -5.85
C THR A 141 -4.93 20.25 -4.57
N ASP A 142 -5.17 19.34 -3.62
CA ASP A 142 -5.68 19.74 -2.28
C ASP A 142 -5.08 18.94 -1.12
N GLY A 143 -3.85 18.44 -1.30
CA GLY A 143 -3.02 17.93 -0.23
C GLY A 143 -1.78 18.79 -0.11
N VAL A 144 -1.70 19.64 0.93
CA VAL A 144 -0.44 20.27 1.32
C VAL A 144 0.55 19.13 1.54
N ALA A 145 1.52 19.00 0.64
CA ALA A 145 2.67 18.15 0.88
C ALA A 145 3.40 18.77 2.08
N ASP A 146 3.29 18.13 3.24
CA ASP A 146 4.15 18.46 4.36
C ASP A 146 5.61 18.24 3.92
N THR A 147 6.53 19.00 4.47
CA THR A 147 7.96 19.07 4.16
C THR A 147 8.71 17.72 4.14
N ASP A 148 8.04 16.64 4.55
CA ASP A 148 8.49 15.24 4.56
C ASP A 148 8.03 14.39 3.36
N GLY A 149 7.23 14.94 2.43
CA GLY A 149 6.72 14.23 1.25
C GLY A 149 5.42 13.43 1.48
N ASN A 150 4.78 13.61 2.64
CA ASN A 150 3.49 13.00 2.99
C ASN A 150 2.35 13.60 2.14
N LYS A 151 1.38 12.77 1.74
CA LYS A 151 0.23 13.21 0.92
C LYS A 151 -1.03 13.20 1.77
N THR A 152 -1.71 14.34 1.83
CA THR A 152 -2.99 14.46 2.54
C THR A 152 -4.14 14.46 1.54
N TYR A 153 -5.15 13.63 1.78
CA TYR A 153 -6.37 13.51 1.00
C TYR A 153 -7.51 14.06 1.85
N ASN A 154 -8.01 15.24 1.50
CA ASN A 154 -9.16 15.79 2.18
C ASN A 154 -10.44 15.29 1.50
N PHE A 155 -11.30 14.64 2.27
CA PHE A 155 -12.63 14.26 1.87
C PHE A 155 -13.55 15.43 2.18
N GLY A 156 -13.73 16.33 1.22
CA GLY A 156 -14.62 17.46 1.38
C GLY A 156 -14.25 18.66 0.53
N GLY A 157 -14.96 18.83 -0.58
CA GLY A 157 -15.14 20.14 -1.22
C GLY A 157 -16.37 20.81 -0.62
N SER A 158 -16.31 22.14 -0.45
CA SER A 158 -17.29 23.00 0.21
C SER A 158 -18.71 22.48 0.20
N GLY A 159 -19.33 22.40 1.39
CA GLY A 159 -20.75 22.14 1.51
C GLY A 159 -21.53 22.93 0.47
N VAL A 160 -22.31 22.22 -0.34
CA VAL A 160 -23.44 22.82 -1.04
C VAL A 160 -24.33 23.35 0.07
N LYS A 161 -24.20 24.64 0.36
CA LYS A 161 -25.15 25.34 1.22
C LYS A 161 -26.41 25.49 0.38
N TRP A 162 -27.50 24.87 0.83
CA TRP A 162 -28.84 25.22 0.36
C TRP A 162 -29.13 26.69 0.68
#